data_AF-A0A355SXG7-F1
#
_entry.id   AF-A0A355SXG7-F1
#
_cell.length_a   1.000
_cell.length_b   1.000
_cell.length_c   1.000
_cell.angle_alpha   90.00
_cell.angle_beta   90.00
_cell.angle_gamma   90.00
#
_symmetry.space_group_name_H-M   'P 1'
#
loop_
_entity.id
_entity.type
_entity.pdbx_description
1 polymer ?
#
loop_
_entity_poly.entity_id
_entity_poly.type
_entity_poly.pdbx_seq_one_letter_code
_entity_poly.pdbx_strand_id
1 'polypeptide(L)'
;MLPYLNVVLPIATLIAGAVMQHWLSKSNQKSQEATLRQQQAYVDYLAASVGAKYQSNSPKKDSLAALIDAKLRVSVYGSKGVIEKLASFEKGGARLDNDTSIANYLKLVVEMRKTTNVDPSGGSTLDLETILFGSKE
;
A
#
# COMPACT_ATOMS: atom_id res chain seq x y z
N MET A 1 53.86 28.25 -1.83
CA MET A 1 52.50 28.81 -1.60
C MET A 1 51.38 28.11 -2.40
N LEU A 2 51.67 27.02 -3.13
CA LEU A 2 50.71 26.21 -3.90
C LEU A 2 50.16 24.90 -3.25
N PRO A 3 50.71 24.33 -2.15
CA PRO A 3 50.27 23.01 -1.69
C PRO A 3 48.95 23.01 -0.90
N TYR A 4 48.57 24.14 -0.29
CA TYR A 4 47.34 24.24 0.51
C TYR A 4 46.07 24.26 -0.36
N LEU A 5 46.16 24.80 -1.58
CA LEU A 5 45.00 24.91 -2.48
C LEU A 5 44.50 23.52 -2.94
N ASN A 6 45.43 22.58 -3.13
CA ASN A 6 45.12 21.19 -3.51
C ASN A 6 44.44 20.38 -2.40
N VAL A 7 44.56 20.81 -1.14
CA VAL A 7 43.93 20.12 0.02
C VAL A 7 42.56 20.72 0.32
N VAL A 8 42.37 22.04 0.12
CA VAL A 8 41.11 22.71 0.41
C VAL A 8 40.00 22.35 -0.59
N LEU A 9 40.34 22.21 -1.88
CA LEU A 9 39.40 21.81 -2.94
C LEU A 9 38.68 20.46 -2.68
N PRO A 10 39.38 19.34 -2.38
CA PRO A 10 38.72 18.06 -2.12
C PRO A 10 37.93 18.06 -0.80
N ILE A 11 38.36 18.83 0.20
CA ILE A 11 37.61 18.99 1.45
C ILE A 11 36.29 19.74 1.19
N ALA A 12 36.34 20.81 0.39
CA ALA A 12 35.16 21.58 0.03
C ALA A 12 34.14 20.73 -0.77
N THR A 13 34.59 19.88 -1.69
CA THR A 13 33.69 18.98 -2.44
C THR A 13 33.11 17.88 -1.58
N LEU A 14 33.86 17.32 -0.62
CA LEU A 14 33.36 16.35 0.36
C LEU A 14 32.25 16.95 1.23
N ILE A 15 32.45 18.17 1.74
CA ILE A 15 31.45 18.86 2.55
C ILE A 15 30.21 19.16 1.71
N ALA A 16 30.38 19.71 0.50
CA ALA A 16 29.25 20.00 -0.39
C ALA A 16 28.45 18.73 -0.75
N GLY A 17 29.15 17.63 -1.04
CA GLY A 17 28.53 16.33 -1.33
C GLY A 17 27.73 15.79 -0.14
N ALA A 18 28.30 15.82 1.06
CA ALA A 18 27.64 15.35 2.27
C ALA A 18 26.38 16.16 2.61
N VAL A 19 26.43 17.49 2.44
CA VAL A 19 25.26 18.36 2.66
C VAL A 19 24.16 18.05 1.64
N MET A 20 24.49 17.89 0.36
CA MET A 20 23.53 17.54 -0.67
C MET A 20 22.90 16.16 -0.43
N GLN A 21 23.72 15.16 -0.07
CA GLN A 21 23.25 13.82 0.29
C GLN A 21 22.32 13.84 1.51
N HIS A 22 22.60 14.66 2.52
CA HIS A 22 21.75 14.78 3.70
C HIS A 22 20.36 15.31 3.34
N TRP A 23 20.29 16.35 2.50
CA TRP A 23 19.02 16.91 2.05
C TRP A 23 18.20 15.92 1.21
N LEU A 24 18.84 15.25 0.25
CA LEU A 24 18.21 14.19 -0.56
C LEU A 24 17.70 13.04 0.32
N SER A 25 18.50 12.57 1.28
CA SER A 25 18.15 11.49 2.19
C SER A 25 16.93 11.84 3.04
N LYS A 26 16.88 13.05 3.60
CA LYS A 26 15.77 13.50 4.45
C LYS A 26 14.46 13.66 3.65
N SER A 27 14.54 14.05 2.38
CA SER A 27 13.37 14.10 1.49
C SER A 27 12.85 12.69 1.18
N ASN A 28 13.75 11.77 0.84
CA ASN A 28 13.39 10.40 0.50
C ASN A 28 12.82 9.62 1.68
N GLN A 29 13.31 9.86 2.91
CA GLN A 29 12.80 9.22 4.12
C GLN A 29 11.31 9.55 4.36
N LYS A 30 10.92 10.82 4.23
CA LYS A 30 9.52 11.23 4.44
C LYS A 30 8.57 10.61 3.43
N SER A 31 8.96 10.53 2.15
CA SER A 31 8.15 9.89 1.12
C SER A 31 8.03 8.37 1.33
N GLN A 32 9.10 7.72 1.80
CA GLN A 32 9.08 6.29 2.09
C GLN A 32 8.17 5.97 3.27
N GLU A 33 8.24 6.74 4.36
CA GLU A 33 7.37 6.56 5.53
C GLU A 33 5.88 6.74 5.20
N ALA A 34 5.55 7.70 4.33
CA ALA A 34 4.17 7.90 3.87
C ALA A 34 3.68 6.70 3.03
N THR A 35 4.53 6.20 2.14
CA THR A 35 4.23 5.04 1.29
C THR A 35 4.04 3.77 2.14
N LEU A 36 4.88 3.56 3.15
CA LEU A 36 4.77 2.43 4.07
C LEU A 36 3.45 2.45 4.86
N ARG A 37 3.04 3.63 5.37
CA ARG A 37 1.75 3.78 6.06
C ARG A 37 0.57 3.49 5.15
N GLN A 38 0.64 3.94 3.90
CA GLN A 38 -0.37 3.65 2.88
C GLN A 38 -0.47 2.14 2.59
N GLN A 39 0.67 1.48 2.35
CA GLN A 39 0.72 0.04 2.10
C GLN A 39 0.19 -0.77 3.29
N GLN A 40 0.56 -0.38 4.50
CA GLN A 40 0.08 -1.02 5.72
C GLN A 40 -1.44 -0.89 5.86
N ALA A 41 -2.00 0.30 5.61
CA ALA A 41 -3.45 0.50 5.60
C ALA A 41 -4.16 -0.41 4.59
N TYR A 42 -3.56 -0.65 3.42
CA TYR A 42 -4.12 -1.53 2.39
C TYR A 42 -4.11 -2.99 2.81
N VAL A 43 -2.97 -3.47 3.32
CA VAL A 43 -2.84 -4.84 3.82
C VAL A 43 -3.78 -5.10 4.99
N ASP A 44 -3.87 -4.16 5.95
CA ASP A 44 -4.78 -4.25 7.09
C ASP A 44 -6.25 -4.38 6.63
N TYR A 45 -6.65 -3.60 5.63
CA TYR A 45 -8.01 -3.68 5.06
C TYR A 45 -8.28 -5.02 4.37
N LEU A 46 -7.34 -5.50 3.55
CA LEU A 46 -7.48 -6.78 2.86
C LEU A 46 -7.55 -7.94 3.87
N ALA A 47 -6.67 -7.95 4.87
CA ALA A 47 -6.69 -8.95 5.94
C ALA A 47 -7.99 -8.92 6.74
N ALA A 48 -8.48 -7.75 7.12
CA ALA A 48 -9.73 -7.62 7.87
C ALA A 48 -10.95 -8.05 7.04
N SER A 49 -11.00 -7.70 5.75
CA SER A 49 -12.13 -8.03 4.87
C SER A 49 -12.20 -9.53 4.54
N VAL A 50 -11.06 -10.18 4.29
CA VAL A 50 -10.99 -11.63 4.10
C VAL A 50 -11.23 -12.36 5.43
N GLY A 51 -10.63 -11.88 6.52
CA GLY A 51 -10.82 -12.44 7.86
C GLY A 51 -12.27 -12.43 8.31
N ALA A 52 -13.01 -11.34 8.06
CA ALA A 52 -14.44 -11.26 8.35
C ALA A 52 -15.29 -12.29 7.58
N LYS A 53 -14.80 -12.78 6.43
CA LYS A 53 -15.48 -13.82 5.62
C LYS A 53 -15.15 -15.24 6.11
N TYR A 54 -13.87 -15.52 6.36
CA TYR A 54 -13.39 -16.90 6.60
C TYR A 54 -13.23 -17.27 8.09
N GLN A 55 -13.14 -16.31 9.02
CA GLN A 55 -13.08 -16.62 10.45
C GLN A 55 -14.48 -16.75 11.05
N SER A 56 -14.96 -18.00 11.15
CA SER A 56 -16.17 -18.34 11.90
C SER A 56 -15.99 -18.25 13.42
N ASN A 57 -14.74 -18.15 13.92
CA ASN A 57 -14.39 -18.33 15.34
C ASN A 57 -13.94 -17.05 16.07
N SER A 58 -13.79 -15.92 15.37
CA SER A 58 -13.43 -14.65 15.99
C SER A 58 -14.69 -13.87 16.38
N PRO A 59 -14.68 -13.09 17.49
CA PRO A 59 -15.80 -12.26 17.86
C PRO A 59 -16.12 -11.31 16.70
N LYS A 60 -17.35 -11.36 16.16
CA LYS A 60 -17.78 -10.49 15.04
C LYS A 60 -17.53 -9.01 15.29
N LYS A 61 -17.44 -8.60 16.56
CA LYS A 61 -17.17 -7.24 17.00
C LYS A 61 -15.72 -6.82 16.75
N ASP A 62 -14.76 -7.72 16.94
CA ASP A 62 -13.33 -7.42 16.79
C ASP A 62 -12.94 -7.35 15.32
N SER A 63 -13.50 -8.24 14.48
CA SER A 63 -13.32 -8.18 13.03
C SER A 63 -13.94 -6.92 12.41
N LEU A 64 -15.11 -6.49 12.90
CA LEU A 64 -15.75 -5.25 12.47
C LEU A 64 -14.94 -4.02 12.90
N ALA A 65 -14.43 -3.99 14.14
CA ALA A 65 -13.60 -2.89 14.62
C ALA A 65 -12.31 -2.76 13.80
N ALA A 66 -11.62 -3.88 13.52
CA ALA A 66 -10.44 -3.89 12.65
C ALA A 66 -10.76 -3.40 11.23
N LEU A 67 -11.91 -3.80 10.67
CA LEU A 67 -12.35 -3.35 9.36
C LEU A 67 -12.64 -1.84 9.33
N ILE A 68 -13.26 -1.29 10.38
CA ILE A 68 -13.52 0.15 10.51
C ILE A 68 -12.21 0.91 10.63
N ASP A 69 -11.29 0.49 11.49
CA ASP A 69 -9.98 1.13 11.64
C ASP A 69 -9.21 1.14 10.32
N ALA A 70 -9.18 0.00 9.62
CA ALA A 70 -8.56 -0.10 8.32
C ALA A 70 -9.21 0.85 7.28
N LYS A 71 -10.55 0.93 7.25
CA LYS A 71 -11.27 1.88 6.37
C LYS A 71 -10.91 3.33 6.67
N LEU A 72 -10.78 3.71 7.95
CA LEU A 72 -10.36 5.05 8.36
C LEU A 72 -8.94 5.35 7.87
N ARG A 73 -8.01 4.39 7.96
CA ARG A 73 -6.66 4.58 7.43
C ARG A 73 -6.65 4.69 5.91
N VAL A 74 -7.44 3.89 5.21
CA VAL A 74 -7.56 3.97 3.76
C VAL A 74 -8.21 5.28 3.32
N SER A 75 -9.15 5.86 4.08
CA SER A 75 -9.72 7.16 3.73
C SER A 75 -8.73 8.32 3.89
N VAL A 76 -7.77 8.20 4.81
CA VAL A 76 -6.73 9.22 5.04
C VAL A 76 -5.53 9.06 4.10
N TYR A 77 -5.06 7.84 3.86
CA TYR A 77 -3.83 7.55 3.09
C TYR A 77 -4.09 6.97 1.70
N GLY A 78 -5.35 6.73 1.35
CA GLY A 78 -5.77 6.15 0.09
C GLY A 78 -5.41 7.00 -1.13
N SER A 79 -4.92 6.36 -2.20
CA SER A 79 -4.86 7.02 -3.49
C SER A 79 -6.29 7.20 -4.03
N LYS A 80 -6.48 8.20 -4.91
CA LYS A 80 -7.78 8.47 -5.52
C LYS A 80 -8.42 7.20 -6.13
N GLY A 81 -7.63 6.44 -6.90
CA GLY A 81 -8.11 5.20 -7.52
C GLY A 81 -8.57 4.18 -6.48
N VAL A 82 -7.80 3.98 -5.41
CA VAL A 82 -8.17 3.05 -4.33
C VAL A 82 -9.47 3.48 -3.66
N ILE A 83 -9.64 4.77 -3.35
CA ILE A 83 -10.87 5.29 -2.73
C ILE A 83 -12.08 5.05 -3.64
N GLU A 84 -11.95 5.31 -4.95
CA GLU A 84 -13.04 5.11 -5.92
C GLU A 84 -13.43 3.64 -6.06
N LYS A 85 -12.45 2.73 -6.14
CA LYS A 85 -12.72 1.28 -6.21
C LYS A 85 -13.29 0.74 -4.91
N LEU A 86 -12.79 1.21 -3.76
CA LEU A 86 -13.31 0.84 -2.45
C LEU A 86 -14.77 1.30 -2.30
N ALA A 87 -15.06 2.56 -2.64
CA ALA A 87 -16.43 3.07 -2.61
C ALA A 87 -17.36 2.28 -3.53
N SER A 88 -16.88 1.86 -4.70
CA SER A 88 -17.65 1.02 -5.63
C SER A 88 -17.96 -0.36 -5.05
N PHE A 89 -16.97 -0.99 -4.40
CA PHE A 89 -17.13 -2.27 -3.72
C PHE A 89 -18.10 -2.17 -2.53
N GLU A 90 -17.98 -1.12 -1.71
CA GLU A 90 -18.84 -0.87 -0.55
C GLU A 90 -20.29 -0.58 -0.95
N LYS A 91 -20.50 0.20 -2.02
CA LYS A 91 -21.84 0.44 -2.59
C LYS A 91 -22.50 -0.84 -3.11
N GLY A 92 -21.69 -1.81 -3.56
CA GLY A 92 -22.13 -3.16 -3.92
C GLY A 92 -22.41 -4.08 -2.72
N GLY A 93 -22.40 -3.54 -1.50
CA GLY A 93 -22.69 -4.26 -0.26
C GLY A 93 -21.47 -4.90 0.42
N ALA A 94 -20.25 -4.69 -0.12
CA ALA A 94 -19.00 -5.22 0.44
C ALA A 94 -19.01 -6.74 0.70
N ARG A 95 -19.71 -7.51 -0.15
CA ARG A 95 -19.84 -8.96 -0.03
C ARG A 95 -18.84 -9.67 -0.93
N LEU A 96 -18.35 -10.82 -0.49
CA LEU A 96 -17.42 -11.66 -1.25
C LEU A 96 -18.05 -13.00 -1.61
N ASP A 97 -19.36 -12.98 -1.87
CA ASP A 97 -20.22 -14.15 -2.10
C ASP A 97 -20.68 -14.31 -3.55
N ASN A 98 -20.47 -13.29 -4.40
CA ASN A 98 -20.90 -13.28 -5.78
C ASN A 98 -19.77 -12.80 -6.70
N ASP A 99 -19.77 -13.28 -7.95
CA ASP A 99 -18.69 -13.03 -8.91
C ASP A 99 -18.53 -11.53 -9.23
N THR A 100 -19.62 -10.75 -9.23
CA THR A 100 -19.56 -9.31 -9.50
C THR A 100 -18.82 -8.56 -8.38
N SER A 101 -19.12 -8.86 -7.13
CA SER A 101 -18.45 -8.24 -5.99
C SER A 101 -17.02 -8.74 -5.83
N ILE A 102 -16.75 -10.02 -6.14
CA ILE A 102 -15.38 -10.55 -6.23
C ILE A 102 -14.60 -9.80 -7.30
N ALA A 103 -15.15 -9.60 -8.49
CA ALA A 103 -14.49 -8.84 -9.56
C ALA A 103 -14.21 -7.38 -9.15
N ASN A 104 -15.14 -6.73 -8.44
CA ASN A 104 -14.92 -5.37 -7.91
C ASN A 104 -13.85 -5.35 -6.82
N TYR A 105 -13.80 -6.37 -5.97
CA TYR A 105 -12.76 -6.53 -4.97
C TYR A 105 -11.38 -6.78 -5.61
N LEU A 106 -11.29 -7.61 -6.65
CA LEU A 106 -10.05 -7.81 -7.41
C LEU A 106 -9.57 -6.52 -8.07
N LYS A 107 -10.48 -5.70 -8.62
CA LYS A 107 -10.15 -4.37 -9.14
C LYS A 107 -9.59 -3.44 -8.06
N LEU A 108 -10.12 -3.51 -6.84
CA LEU A 108 -9.58 -2.78 -5.69
C LEU A 108 -8.15 -3.24 -5.36
N VAL A 109 -7.92 -4.56 -5.29
CA VAL A 109 -6.60 -5.15 -5.02
C VAL A 109 -5.58 -4.74 -6.09
N VAL A 110 -5.96 -4.81 -7.37
CA VAL A 110 -5.10 -4.37 -8.48
C VAL A 110 -4.75 -2.89 -8.34
N GLU A 111 -5.71 -2.04 -7.97
CA GLU A 111 -5.47 -0.62 -7.77
C GLU A 111 -4.52 -0.35 -6.59
N MET A 112 -4.64 -1.11 -5.49
CA MET A 112 -3.71 -1.06 -4.37
C MET A 112 -2.29 -1.50 -4.78
N ARG A 113 -2.14 -2.53 -5.64
CA ARG A 113 -0.83 -3.00 -6.15
C ARG A 113 -0.11 -1.95 -7.01
N LYS A 114 -0.83 -1.04 -7.69
CA LYS A 114 -0.16 0.03 -8.46
C LYS A 114 0.68 0.96 -7.58
N THR A 115 0.38 1.03 -6.28
CA THR A 115 1.10 1.91 -5.34
C THR A 115 2.40 1.32 -4.83
N THR A 116 2.67 0.02 -5.05
CA THR A 116 3.89 -0.64 -4.58
C THR A 116 5.03 -0.64 -5.58
N ASN A 117 4.92 0.04 -6.74
CA ASN A 117 5.90 -0.02 -7.84
C ASN A 117 6.24 -1.46 -8.30
N VAL A 118 5.42 -2.44 -7.89
CA VAL A 118 5.48 -3.81 -8.37
C VAL A 118 4.86 -3.82 -9.75
N ASP A 119 5.49 -4.54 -10.67
CA ASP A 119 5.06 -4.65 -12.07
C ASP A 119 3.53 -4.87 -12.15
N PRO A 120 2.75 -3.92 -12.72
CA PRO A 120 1.31 -4.07 -12.88
C PRO A 120 0.93 -5.25 -13.79
N SER A 121 1.89 -5.79 -14.53
CA SER A 121 1.77 -7.00 -15.36
C SER A 121 1.94 -8.31 -14.57
N GLY A 122 2.46 -8.25 -13.33
CA GLY A 122 2.97 -9.38 -12.56
C GLY A 122 1.92 -10.25 -11.88
N GLY A 123 0.79 -10.52 -12.52
CA GLY A 123 -0.19 -11.51 -12.05
C GLY A 123 -1.57 -11.24 -12.63
N SER A 124 -2.16 -12.28 -13.24
CA SER A 124 -3.52 -12.17 -13.79
C SER A 124 -4.53 -12.00 -12.66
N THR A 125 -5.66 -11.35 -12.93
CA THR A 125 -6.76 -11.24 -11.94
C THR A 125 -7.23 -12.61 -11.44
N LEU A 126 -7.08 -13.66 -12.27
CA LEU A 126 -7.37 -15.05 -11.93
C LEU A 126 -6.41 -15.62 -10.87
N ASP A 127 -5.12 -15.28 -10.96
CA ASP A 127 -4.13 -15.71 -9.96
C ASP A 127 -4.40 -15.04 -8.62
N LEU A 128 -4.78 -13.75 -8.65
CA LEU A 128 -5.19 -13.02 -7.45
C LEU A 128 -6.47 -13.60 -6.82
N GLU A 129 -7.46 -13.97 -7.62
CA GLU A 129 -8.67 -14.65 -7.14
C GLU A 129 -8.31 -15.95 -6.42
N THR A 130 -7.43 -16.74 -7.02
CA THR A 130 -6.96 -18.03 -6.47
C THR A 130 -6.20 -17.84 -5.16
N ILE A 131 -5.31 -16.84 -5.07
CA ILE A 131 -4.55 -16.53 -3.85
C ILE A 131 -5.48 -16.08 -2.71
N LEU A 132 -6.48 -15.25 -3.02
CA LEU A 132 -7.34 -14.63 -2.00
C LEU A 132 -8.48 -15.53 -1.54
N PHE A 133 -8.99 -16.38 -2.42
CA PHE A 133 -10.21 -17.16 -2.16
C PHE A 133 -10.02 -18.67 -2.29
N GLY A 134 -8.87 -19.14 -2.76
CA GLY A 134 -8.62 -20.54 -3.12
C GLY A 134 -9.05 -20.86 -4.55
N SER A 135 -8.64 -22.01 -5.08
CA SER A 135 -9.16 -22.52 -6.35
C SER A 135 -10.63 -22.88 -6.19
N LYS A 136 -11.49 -22.40 -7.12
CA LYS A 136 -12.84 -22.95 -7.29
C LYS A 136 -12.68 -24.39 -7.80
N GLU A 137 -12.75 -25.38 -6.89
CA GLU A 137 -12.97 -26.79 -7.26
C GLU A 137 -14.43 -27.04 -7.62
#